data_AF-A0A7V8LPT0-F1
#
_entry.id   AF-A0A7V8LPT0-F1
#
_cell.length_a   1.000
_cell.length_b   1.000
_cell.length_c   1.000
_cell.angle_alpha   90.00
_cell.angle_beta   90.00
_cell.angle_gamma   90.00
#
_symmetry.space_group_name_H-M   'P 1'
#
loop_
_entity.id
_entity.type
_entity.pdbx_description
1 polymer ?
#
loop_
_entity_poly.entity_id
_entity_poly.type
_entity_poly.pdbx_seq_one_letter_code
_entity_poly.pdbx_strand_id
1 'polypeptide(L)'
;MPSVEPLRVDPYEFRAAADRLDAHAETFSTSHRSAHSQAGQVRLGSGLAAAALPEMLTVWESDGVRFGEGFAAHAEGDREAASRYERTDGRSADNIGDVGSGL
;
A
#
# COMPACT_ATOMS: atom_id res chain seq x y z
N MET A 1 10.94 -34.30 13.56
CA MET A 1 10.64 -32.85 13.59
C MET A 1 10.93 -32.32 12.20
N PRO A 2 9.94 -31.81 11.44
CA PRO A 2 10.24 -31.16 10.17
C PRO A 2 11.12 -29.94 10.45
N SER A 3 12.27 -29.84 9.79
CA SER A 3 13.08 -28.62 9.81
C SER A 3 12.24 -27.49 9.25
N VAL A 4 11.97 -26.48 10.07
CA VAL A 4 11.44 -25.21 9.59
C VAL A 4 12.62 -24.54 8.91
N GLU A 5 12.71 -24.70 7.59
CA GLU A 5 13.71 -23.97 6.82
C GLU A 5 13.49 -22.47 7.06
N PRO A 6 14.49 -21.73 7.54
CA PRO A 6 14.29 -20.34 7.88
C PRO A 6 13.94 -19.58 6.60
N LEU A 7 12.72 -19.01 6.58
CA LEU A 7 12.26 -18.12 5.53
C LEU A 7 13.28 -16.99 5.39
N ARG A 8 14.08 -17.03 4.32
CA ARG A 8 14.91 -15.90 3.91
C ARG A 8 14.00 -14.88 3.28
N VAL A 9 13.73 -13.83 4.04
CA VAL A 9 12.92 -12.71 3.58
C VAL A 9 13.85 -11.74 2.85
N ASP A 10 13.51 -11.40 1.60
CA ASP A 10 14.28 -10.46 0.79
C ASP A 10 13.74 -9.03 1.00
N PRO A 11 14.50 -8.11 1.61
CA PRO A 11 14.10 -6.71 1.77
C PRO A 11 13.84 -5.98 0.45
N TYR A 12 14.45 -6.44 -0.65
CA TYR A 12 14.24 -5.87 -1.97
C TYR A 12 12.80 -6.09 -2.46
N GLU A 13 12.23 -7.27 -2.21
CA GLU A 13 10.85 -7.58 -2.61
C GLU A 13 9.83 -6.70 -1.88
N PHE A 14 10.07 -6.36 -0.61
CA PHE A 14 9.21 -5.41 0.10
C PHE A 14 9.29 -4.00 -0.48
N ARG A 15 10.49 -3.52 -0.83
CA ARG A 15 10.63 -2.21 -1.49
C ARG A 15 9.93 -2.21 -2.85
N ALA A 16 10.10 -3.27 -3.63
CA ALA A 16 9.40 -3.44 -4.90
C ALA A 16 7.88 -3.50 -4.73
N ALA A 17 7.38 -4.13 -3.66
CA ALA A 17 5.96 -4.16 -3.33
C ALA A 17 5.43 -2.75 -2.96
N ALA A 18 6.18 -2.00 -2.15
CA ALA A 18 5.85 -0.62 -1.81
C ALA A 18 5.78 0.27 -3.06
N ASP A 19 6.74 0.17 -3.98
CA ASP A 19 6.75 0.94 -5.24
C ASP A 19 5.55 0.58 -6.13
N ARG A 20 5.15 -0.69 -6.17
CA ARG A 20 3.93 -1.12 -6.90
C ARG A 20 2.67 -0.57 -6.25
N LEU A 21 2.60 -0.53 -4.92
CA LEU A 21 1.46 0.04 -4.19
C LEU A 21 1.31 1.53 -4.48
N ASP A 22 2.41 2.29 -4.54
CA ASP A 22 2.38 3.70 -4.91
C ASP A 22 1.87 3.90 -6.35
N ALA A 23 2.36 3.10 -7.30
CA ALA A 23 1.90 3.16 -8.69
C ALA A 23 0.40 2.80 -8.82
N HIS A 24 -0.06 1.83 -8.03
CA HIS A 24 -1.49 1.48 -7.96
C HIS A 24 -2.32 2.59 -7.33
N ALA A 25 -1.81 3.25 -6.28
CA ALA A 25 -2.47 4.39 -5.65
C ALA A 25 -2.68 5.56 -6.63
N GLU A 26 -1.65 5.88 -7.43
CA GLU A 26 -1.74 6.92 -8.45
C GLU A 26 -2.78 6.59 -9.53
N THR A 27 -2.73 5.35 -10.02
CA THR A 27 -3.68 4.83 -11.02
C THR A 27 -5.11 4.85 -10.49
N PHE A 28 -5.30 4.40 -9.25
CA PHE A 28 -6.59 4.41 -8.56
C PHE A 28 -7.11 5.85 -8.41
N SER A 29 -6.30 6.76 -7.86
CA SER A 29 -6.69 8.15 -7.61
C SER A 29 -7.10 8.87 -8.90
N THR A 30 -6.34 8.67 -9.98
CA THR A 30 -6.65 9.25 -11.29
C THR A 30 -7.95 8.69 -11.87
N SER A 31 -8.12 7.37 -11.79
CA SER A 31 -9.32 6.70 -12.31
C SER A 31 -10.57 7.06 -11.51
N HIS A 32 -10.46 7.10 -10.18
CA HIS A 32 -11.52 7.50 -9.26
C HIS A 32 -11.99 8.93 -9.53
N ARG A 33 -11.07 9.91 -9.56
CA ARG A 33 -11.43 11.31 -9.88
C ARG A 33 -12.11 11.46 -11.24
N SER A 34 -11.60 10.74 -12.25
CA SER A 34 -12.19 10.75 -13.59
C SER A 34 -13.61 10.20 -13.59
N ALA A 35 -13.83 9.05 -12.96
CA ALA A 35 -15.13 8.40 -12.88
C ALA A 35 -16.13 9.20 -12.02
N HIS A 36 -15.66 9.79 -10.91
CA HIS A 36 -16.46 10.66 -10.04
C HIS A 36 -16.94 11.91 -10.79
N SER A 37 -16.02 12.58 -11.50
CA SER A 37 -16.35 13.74 -12.35
C SER A 37 -17.39 13.39 -13.41
N GLN A 38 -17.21 12.26 -14.11
CA GLN A 38 -18.19 11.79 -15.11
C GLN A 38 -19.56 11.52 -14.48
N ALA A 39 -19.59 10.85 -13.33
CA ALA A 39 -20.83 10.56 -12.61
C ALA A 39 -21.54 11.84 -12.12
N GLY A 40 -20.78 12.84 -11.66
CA GLY A 40 -21.31 14.15 -11.27
C GLY A 40 -21.92 14.97 -12.41
N GLN A 41 -21.55 14.67 -13.66
CA GLN A 41 -22.11 15.33 -14.85
C GLN A 41 -23.37 14.64 -15.39
N VAL A 42 -23.78 13.50 -14.83
CA VAL A 42 -24.96 12.77 -15.31
C VAL A 42 -26.22 13.55 -15.01
N ARG A 43 -26.98 13.86 -16.07
CA ARG A 43 -28.31 14.48 -15.97
C ARG A 43 -29.36 13.40 -15.82
N LEU A 44 -29.56 12.94 -14.60
CA LEU A 44 -30.73 12.14 -14.25
C LEU A 44 -31.95 13.08 -14.24
N GLY A 45 -33.04 12.72 -14.92
CA GLY A 45 -34.28 13.50 -14.92
C GLY A 45 -34.89 13.60 -13.51
N SER A 46 -36.18 13.92 -13.39
CA SER A 46 -36.83 13.89 -12.08
C SER A 46 -36.90 12.47 -11.51
N GLY A 47 -36.80 12.33 -10.19
CA GLY A 47 -37.01 11.07 -9.48
C GLY A 47 -36.01 10.81 -8.35
N LEU A 48 -36.21 9.68 -7.66
CA LEU A 48 -35.41 9.29 -6.50
C LEU A 48 -33.92 9.12 -6.82
N ALA A 49 -33.59 8.61 -8.01
CA ALA A 49 -32.19 8.43 -8.43
C ALA A 49 -31.45 9.77 -8.54
N ALA A 50 -32.10 10.80 -9.11
CA ALA A 50 -31.52 12.14 -9.19
C ALA A 50 -31.37 12.79 -7.82
N ALA A 51 -32.30 12.52 -6.89
CA ALA A 51 -32.22 13.03 -5.52
C ALA A 51 -31.10 12.35 -4.70
N ALA A 52 -30.84 11.06 -4.93
CA ALA A 52 -29.85 10.29 -4.19
C ALA A 52 -28.40 10.47 -4.71
N LEU A 53 -28.24 10.83 -5.98
CA LEU A 53 -26.92 10.90 -6.63
C LEU A 53 -25.90 11.79 -5.87
N PRO A 54 -26.23 13.01 -5.39
CA PRO A 54 -25.25 13.85 -4.69
C PRO A 54 -24.71 13.22 -3.41
N GLU A 55 -25.56 12.55 -2.63
CA GLU A 55 -25.15 11.86 -1.40
C GLU A 55 -24.27 10.67 -1.72
N MET A 56 -24.65 9.86 -2.73
CA MET A 56 -23.84 8.73 -3.18
C MET A 56 -22.46 9.17 -3.67
N LEU A 57 -22.38 10.28 -4.42
CA LEU A 57 -21.09 10.85 -4.86
C LEU A 57 -20.25 11.35 -3.69
N THR A 58 -20.87 11.91 -2.65
CA THR A 58 -20.16 12.37 -1.45
C THR A 58 -19.55 11.20 -0.68
N VAL A 59 -20.32 10.12 -0.50
CA VAL A 59 -19.82 8.88 0.11
C VAL A 59 -18.71 8.28 -0.73
N TRP A 60 -18.90 8.18 -2.04
CA TRP A 60 -17.89 7.61 -2.94
C TRP A 60 -16.59 8.43 -2.99
N GLU A 61 -16.66 9.76 -2.87
CA GLU A 61 -15.47 10.59 -2.73
C GLU A 61 -14.70 10.26 -1.45
N SER A 62 -15.43 10.13 -0.33
CA SER A 62 -14.84 9.79 0.96
C SER A 62 -14.19 8.40 0.96
N ASP A 63 -14.84 7.43 0.32
CA ASP A 63 -14.26 6.09 0.12
C ASP A 63 -12.98 6.15 -0.73
N GLY A 64 -12.95 7.00 -1.77
CA GLY A 64 -11.75 7.24 -2.57
C GLY A 64 -10.55 7.70 -1.74
N VAL A 65 -10.77 8.66 -0.83
CA VAL A 65 -9.74 9.12 0.11
C VAL A 65 -9.26 7.98 1.01
N ARG A 66 -10.20 7.25 1.62
CA ARG A 66 -9.88 6.12 2.52
C ARG A 66 -9.06 5.02 1.83
N PHE A 67 -9.37 4.69 0.57
CA PHE A 67 -8.57 3.73 -0.19
C PHE A 67 -7.18 4.25 -0.49
N GLY A 68 -7.04 5.54 -0.82
CA GLY A 68 -5.75 6.20 -0.97
C GLY A 68 -4.86 6.11 0.27
N GLU A 69 -5.43 6.40 1.45
CA GLU A 69 -4.76 6.21 2.75
C GLU A 69 -4.35 4.75 2.97
N GLY A 70 -5.21 3.81 2.58
CA GLY A 70 -4.92 2.38 2.61
C GLY A 70 -3.66 2.02 1.83
N PHE A 71 -3.53 2.46 0.56
CA PHE A 71 -2.33 2.20 -0.24
C PHE A 71 -1.07 2.76 0.43
N ALA A 72 -1.12 4.02 0.89
CA ALA A 72 0.01 4.67 1.55
C ALA A 72 0.46 3.91 2.81
N ALA A 73 -0.48 3.47 3.64
CA ALA A 73 -0.19 2.72 4.85
C ALA A 73 0.46 1.36 4.56
N HIS A 74 0.04 0.67 3.51
CA HIS A 74 0.64 -0.62 3.13
C HIS A 74 2.04 -0.42 2.55
N ALA A 75 2.24 0.58 1.69
CA ALA A 75 3.56 0.89 1.13
C ALA A 75 4.56 1.25 2.23
N GLU A 76 4.13 2.03 3.22
CA GLU A 76 4.97 2.36 4.37
C GLU A 76 5.27 1.12 5.25
N GLY A 77 4.28 0.26 5.47
CA GLY A 77 4.46 -1.00 6.18
C GLY A 77 5.52 -1.90 5.52
N ASP A 78 5.53 -1.99 4.19
CA ASP A 78 6.52 -2.74 3.44
C ASP A 78 7.92 -2.11 3.54
N ARG A 79 8.04 -0.77 3.46
CA ARG A 79 9.32 -0.07 3.68
C ARG A 79 9.86 -0.32 5.09
N GLU A 80 9.00 -0.20 6.10
CA GLU A 80 9.36 -0.50 7.48
C GLU A 80 9.83 -1.96 7.64
N ALA A 81 9.14 -2.91 7.02
CA ALA A 81 9.53 -4.31 7.03
C ALA A 81 10.91 -4.50 6.41
N ALA A 82 11.16 -3.93 5.23
CA ALA A 82 12.47 -3.96 4.57
C ALA A 82 13.59 -3.45 5.49
N SER A 83 13.40 -2.26 6.08
CA SER A 83 14.39 -1.67 7.00
C SER A 83 14.63 -2.52 8.26
N ARG A 84 13.60 -3.20 8.77
CA ARG A 84 13.75 -4.09 9.94
C ARG A 84 14.58 -5.33 9.61
N TYR A 85 14.38 -5.93 8.44
CA TYR A 85 15.17 -7.08 8.00
C TYR A 85 16.62 -6.69 7.75
N GLU A 86 16.88 -5.61 6.99
CA GLU A 86 18.25 -5.14 6.73
C GLU A 86 19.05 -4.87 8.01
N ARG A 87 18.41 -4.22 9.01
CA ARG A 87 19.06 -3.96 10.30
C ARG A 87 19.34 -5.24 11.09
N THR A 88 18.45 -6.22 11.01
CA THR A 88 18.61 -7.50 11.74
C THR A 88 19.70 -8.34 11.11
N ASP A 89 19.75 -8.39 9.79
CA ASP A 89 20.78 -9.10 9.03
C ASP A 89 22.15 -8.44 9.21
N GLY A 90 22.23 -7.11 9.14
CA GLY A 90 23.46 -6.35 9.39
C GLY A 90 24.02 -6.61 10.79
N ARG A 91 23.19 -6.50 11.84
CA ARG A 91 23.61 -6.78 13.22
C ARG A 91 24.08 -8.23 13.40
N SER A 92 23.44 -9.18 12.72
CA SER A 92 23.83 -10.59 12.77
C SER A 92 25.18 -10.82 12.10
N ALA A 93 25.43 -10.16 10.95
CA ALA A 93 26.71 -10.21 10.25
C ALA A 93 27.85 -9.60 11.08
N ASP A 94 27.63 -8.44 11.71
CA ASP A 94 28.62 -7.79 12.58
C ASP A 94 29.02 -8.69 13.74
N ASN A 95 28.03 -9.28 14.43
CA ASN A 95 28.28 -10.21 15.54
C ASN A 95 29.09 -11.45 15.10
N ILE A 96 28.83 -11.99 13.90
CA ILE A 96 29.61 -13.11 13.36
C ILE A 96 31.05 -12.68 13.04
N GLY A 97 31.22 -11.47 12.46
CA GLY A 97 32.54 -10.91 12.16
C GLY A 97 33.40 -10.68 13.41
N ASP A 98 32.79 -10.18 14.49
CA ASP A 98 33.46 -9.94 15.77
C ASP A 98 33.89 -11.25 16.44
N VAL A 99 33.02 -12.26 16.46
CA VAL A 99 33.36 -13.58 17.02
C VAL A 99 34.42 -14.29 16.17
N GLY A 100 34.34 -14.18 14.83
CA GLY A 100 35.31 -14.78 13.92
C GLY A 100 36.69 -14.11 13.96
N SER A 101 36.75 -12.83 14.27
CA SER A 101 38.01 -12.07 14.43
C SER A 101 38.66 -12.27 15.81
N GLY A 102 37.92 -12.88 16.75
CA GLY A 102 38.39 -13.23 18.10
C GLY A 102 38.94 -14.65 18.24
N LEU A 103 38.95 -15.45 17.16
CA LEU A 103 39.57 -16.78 17.06
C LEU A 103 40.96 -16.70 16.41
#